data_AF-A0AAJ4I941-F1
#
_entry.id   AF-A0AAJ4I941-F1
#
_cell.length_a   1.000
_cell.length_b   1.000
_cell.length_c   1.000
_cell.angle_alpha   90.00
_cell.angle_beta   90.00
_cell.angle_gamma   90.00
#
_symmetry.space_group_name_H-M   'P 1'
#
loop_
_entity.id
_entity.type
_entity.pdbx_description
1 polymer ?
#
loop_
_entity_poly.entity_id
_entity_poly.type
_entity_poly.pdbx_seq_one_letter_code
_entity_poly.pdbx_strand_id
1 'polypeptide(L)'
;MIIHFTKREFKAMRDELSAYAFLALLRKLPMERGDAIFMIARRCDDLSYGAVRDWEKQGIPRKHAVVLADLAKEYGVKMYLHQFRPTRAIVHQWLMYCFEADKHLPPTKQLFKHWEMGLKTERVA
;
A
#
# COMPACT_ATOMS: atom_id res chain seq x y z
N MET A 1 1.25 9.72 -25.47
CA MET A 1 1.37 10.58 -24.28
C MET A 1 2.13 9.83 -23.20
N ILE A 2 3.32 10.29 -22.81
CA ILE A 2 4.06 9.69 -21.68
C ILE A 2 3.56 10.38 -20.40
N ILE A 3 3.01 9.58 -19.48
CA ILE A 3 2.51 10.10 -18.21
C ILE A 3 3.62 10.07 -17.16
N HIS A 4 4.07 11.24 -16.71
CA HIS A 4 5.00 11.35 -15.60
C HIS A 4 4.24 11.64 -14.30
N PHE A 5 4.32 10.71 -13.34
CA PHE A 5 3.80 10.88 -11.97
C PHE A 5 4.87 11.43 -11.03
N THR A 6 4.45 12.21 -10.05
CA THR A 6 5.37 12.84 -9.09
C THR A 6 5.91 11.84 -8.07
N LYS A 7 7.01 12.20 -7.40
CA LYS A 7 7.57 11.38 -6.31
C LYS A 7 6.57 11.16 -5.17
N ARG A 8 5.69 12.13 -4.91
CA ARG A 8 4.68 12.07 -3.85
C ARG A 8 3.54 11.13 -4.23
N GLU A 9 3.06 11.17 -5.47
CA GLU A 9 2.08 10.20 -6.00
C GLU A 9 2.63 8.78 -5.93
N PHE A 10 3.89 8.59 -6.35
CA PHE A 10 4.60 7.31 -6.21
C PHE A 10 4.76 6.84 -4.77
N LYS A 11 4.86 7.76 -3.80
CA LYS A 11 4.95 7.41 -2.38
C LYS A 11 3.56 7.02 -1.86
N ALA A 12 2.56 7.86 -2.06
CA ALA A 12 1.19 7.64 -1.61
C ALA A 12 0.62 6.32 -2.15
N MET A 13 0.76 6.04 -3.45
CA MET A 13 0.30 4.77 -4.03
C MET A 13 1.07 3.56 -3.46
N ARG A 14 2.37 3.70 -3.19
CA ARG A 14 3.14 2.60 -2.56
C ARG A 14 2.65 2.32 -1.15
N ASP A 15 2.43 3.38 -0.37
CA ASP A 15 1.96 3.31 1.00
C ASP A 15 0.57 2.64 1.03
N GLU A 16 -0.35 3.08 0.17
CA GLU A 16 -1.71 2.51 0.01
C GLU A 16 -1.68 1.03 -0.36
N LEU A 17 -0.93 0.64 -1.39
CA LEU A 17 -0.81 -0.77 -1.81
C LEU A 17 -0.21 -1.65 -0.70
N SER A 18 0.80 -1.15 0.00
CA SER A 18 1.41 -1.89 1.11
C SER A 18 0.47 -2.00 2.32
N ALA A 19 -0.33 -0.97 2.61
CA ALA A 19 -1.36 -1.00 3.64
C ALA A 19 -2.44 -2.05 3.30
N TYR A 20 -2.85 -2.15 2.03
CA TYR A 20 -3.77 -3.19 1.58
C TYR A 20 -3.20 -4.60 1.72
N ALA A 21 -1.91 -4.78 1.43
CA ALA A 21 -1.24 -6.05 1.68
C ALA A 21 -1.22 -6.38 3.19
N PHE A 22 -0.93 -5.39 4.04
CA PHE A 22 -0.97 -5.57 5.50
C PHE A 22 -2.36 -5.99 5.99
N LEU A 23 -3.40 -5.26 5.58
CA LEU A 23 -4.80 -5.58 5.93
C LEU A 23 -5.23 -6.95 5.41
N ALA A 24 -4.77 -7.35 4.22
CA ALA A 24 -5.05 -8.67 3.68
C ALA A 24 -4.38 -9.78 4.50
N LEU A 25 -3.12 -9.58 4.93
CA LEU A 25 -2.43 -10.51 5.83
C LEU A 25 -3.19 -10.65 7.15
N LEU A 26 -3.55 -9.54 7.80
CA LEU A 26 -4.31 -9.55 9.06
C LEU A 26 -5.62 -10.35 8.96
N ARG A 27 -6.34 -10.26 7.83
CA ARG A 27 -7.59 -11.02 7.60
C ARG A 27 -7.36 -12.51 7.34
N LYS A 28 -6.15 -12.91 6.95
CA LYS A 28 -5.82 -14.28 6.55
C LYS A 28 -5.11 -15.07 7.64
N LEU A 29 -4.56 -14.39 8.65
CA LEU A 29 -4.01 -15.04 9.82
C LEU A 29 -5.16 -15.69 10.65
N PRO A 30 -4.95 -16.90 11.19
CA PRO A 30 -5.96 -17.63 11.95
C PRO A 30 -6.02 -17.16 13.42
N MET A 31 -6.10 -15.84 13.63
CA MET A 31 -6.15 -15.23 14.96
C MET A 31 -6.87 -13.88 14.90
N GLU A 32 -7.27 -13.38 16.06
CA GLU A 32 -7.90 -12.07 16.16
C GLU A 32 -6.94 -10.95 15.68
N ARG A 33 -7.52 -9.89 15.12
CA ARG A 33 -6.73 -8.78 14.55
C ARG A 33 -5.73 -8.21 15.57
N GLY A 34 -6.16 -8.05 16.82
CA GLY A 34 -5.31 -7.52 17.90
C GLY A 34 -4.10 -8.43 18.17
N ASP A 35 -4.32 -9.73 18.24
CA ASP A 35 -3.27 -10.72 18.47
C ASP A 35 -2.29 -10.78 17.28
N ALA A 36 -2.81 -10.70 16.05
CA ALA A 36 -1.99 -10.62 14.85
C ALA A 36 -1.07 -9.39 14.86
N ILE A 37 -1.61 -8.21 15.18
CA ILE A 37 -0.82 -6.97 15.29
C ILE A 37 0.23 -7.11 16.40
N PHE A 38 -0.14 -7.65 17.57
CA PHE A 38 0.78 -7.86 18.68
C PHE A 38 1.91 -8.83 18.32
N MET A 39 1.61 -9.95 17.66
CA MET A 39 2.61 -10.89 17.17
C MET A 39 3.55 -10.24 16.15
N ILE A 40 3.01 -9.50 15.18
CA ILE A 40 3.81 -8.80 14.17
C ILE A 40 4.73 -7.78 14.82
N ALA A 41 4.26 -7.06 15.84
CA ALA A 41 5.04 -6.08 16.59
C ALA A 41 6.28 -6.72 17.23
N ARG A 42 6.12 -7.89 17.87
CA ARG A 42 7.24 -8.67 18.43
C ARG A 42 8.21 -9.20 17.38
N ARG A 43 7.71 -9.58 16.20
CA ARG A 43 8.55 -10.06 15.09
C ARG A 43 9.32 -8.94 14.38
N CYS A 44 8.91 -7.68 14.55
CA CYS A 44 9.45 -6.54 13.82
C CYS A 44 10.26 -5.60 14.74
N ASP A 45 11.38 -6.04 15.28
CA ASP A 45 12.24 -5.24 16.18
C ASP A 45 11.53 -4.78 17.48
N ASP A 46 10.61 -5.58 18.02
CA ASP A 46 9.81 -5.27 19.21
C ASP A 46 9.13 -3.87 19.16
N LEU A 47 8.51 -3.56 18.02
CA LEU A 47 7.73 -2.34 17.86
C LEU A 47 6.54 -2.28 18.82
N SER A 48 6.02 -1.08 19.06
CA SER A 48 4.77 -0.93 19.80
C SER A 48 3.58 -1.38 18.96
N TYR A 49 2.53 -1.88 19.63
CA TYR A 49 1.25 -2.20 19.00
C TYR A 49 0.71 -1.03 18.17
N GLY A 50 0.80 0.19 18.70
CA GLY A 50 0.35 1.41 18.01
C GLY A 50 1.10 1.65 16.70
N ALA A 51 2.43 1.48 16.70
CA ALA A 51 3.24 1.68 15.50
C ALA A 51 2.88 0.69 14.38
N VAL A 52 2.61 -0.57 14.72
CA VAL A 52 2.19 -1.59 13.75
C VAL A 52 0.75 -1.36 13.29
N ARG A 53 -0.16 -0.98 14.20
CA ARG A 53 -1.54 -0.63 13.86
C ARG A 53 -1.60 0.53 12.85
N ASP A 54 -0.69 1.49 12.93
CA ASP A 54 -0.65 2.62 12.01
C ASP A 54 -0.28 2.22 10.57
N TRP A 55 0.32 1.04 10.35
CA TRP A 55 0.60 0.52 9.00
C TRP A 55 -0.66 0.23 8.20
N GLU A 56 -1.81 0.04 8.85
CA GLU A 56 -3.11 -0.07 8.19
C GLU A 56 -3.49 1.18 7.39
N LYS A 57 -2.93 2.34 7.75
CA LYS A 57 -3.20 3.64 7.11
C LYS A 57 -2.00 4.17 6.35
N GLN A 58 -0.81 4.02 6.92
CA GLN A 58 0.42 4.65 6.42
C GLN A 58 1.25 3.74 5.52
N GLY A 59 0.87 2.47 5.40
CA GLY A 59 1.65 1.46 4.72
C GLY A 59 2.78 0.89 5.58
N ILE A 60 3.41 -0.17 5.07
CA ILE A 60 4.44 -0.91 5.79
C ILE A 60 5.80 -0.26 5.54
N PRO A 61 6.60 0.02 6.60
CA PRO A 61 7.98 0.42 6.43
C PRO A 61 8.78 -0.65 5.69
N ARG A 62 9.53 -0.22 4.67
CA ARG A 62 10.28 -1.08 3.75
C ARG A 62 11.17 -2.13 4.44
N LYS A 63 11.69 -1.84 5.64
CA LYS A 63 12.55 -2.76 6.40
C LYS A 63 11.81 -4.00 6.93
N HIS A 64 10.50 -3.93 7.15
CA HIS A 64 9.70 -5.02 7.72
C HIS A 64 9.00 -5.90 6.67
N ALA A 65 9.06 -5.52 5.40
CA ALA A 65 8.36 -6.24 4.33
C ALA A 65 8.80 -7.70 4.16
N VAL A 66 10.08 -8.00 4.43
CA VAL A 66 10.61 -9.38 4.39
C VAL A 66 10.00 -10.21 5.51
N VAL A 67 10.00 -9.68 6.74
CA VAL A 67 9.40 -10.34 7.91
C VAL A 67 7.93 -10.68 7.68
N LEU A 68 7.16 -9.77 7.07
CA LEU A 68 5.74 -10.03 6.77
C LEU A 68 5.54 -11.08 5.66
N ALA A 69 6.43 -11.13 4.67
CA ALA A 69 6.39 -12.16 3.64
C ALA A 69 6.72 -13.55 4.22
N ASP A 70 7.70 -13.63 5.11
CA ASP A 70 8.06 -14.87 5.81
C ASP A 70 6.91 -15.30 6.73
N LEU A 71 6.30 -14.36 7.46
CA LEU A 71 5.13 -14.64 8.28
C LEU A 71 3.95 -15.16 7.45
N ALA A 72 3.66 -14.54 6.31
CA ALA A 72 2.61 -15.05 5.40
C ALA A 72 2.89 -16.50 5.00
N LYS A 73 4.14 -16.82 4.67
CA LYS A 73 4.58 -18.17 4.33
C LYS A 73 4.44 -19.15 5.51
N GLU A 74 4.84 -18.76 6.72
CA GLU A 74 4.70 -19.57 7.95
C GLU A 74 3.25 -20.02 8.16
N TYR A 75 2.29 -19.15 7.86
CA TYR A 75 0.85 -19.41 8.01
C TYR A 75 0.17 -19.93 6.73
N GLY A 76 0.93 -20.31 5.70
CA GLY A 76 0.37 -20.83 4.44
C GLY A 76 -0.42 -19.80 3.62
N VAL A 77 -0.27 -18.51 3.90
CA VAL A 77 -0.92 -17.41 3.19
C VAL A 77 -0.11 -17.09 1.93
N LYS A 78 -0.73 -17.22 0.76
CA LYS A 78 -0.11 -16.91 -0.54
C LYS A 78 0.04 -15.40 -0.76
N MET A 79 1.02 -14.81 -0.07
CA MET A 79 1.42 -13.41 -0.25
C MET A 79 2.93 -13.31 -0.42
N TYR A 80 3.37 -12.38 -1.24
CA TYR A 80 4.75 -12.25 -1.69
C TYR A 80 5.34 -10.89 -1.34
N LEU A 81 6.67 -10.81 -1.28
CA LEU A 81 7.42 -9.60 -0.91
C LEU A 81 6.99 -8.34 -1.69
N HIS A 82 6.70 -8.48 -2.98
CA HIS A 82 6.33 -7.33 -3.82
C HIS A 82 4.94 -6.74 -3.48
N GLN A 83 4.10 -7.46 -2.73
CA GLN A 83 2.83 -6.93 -2.22
C GLN A 83 3.07 -6.06 -0.98
N PHE A 84 3.96 -6.49 -0.08
CA PHE A 84 4.36 -5.71 1.10
C PHE A 84 5.32 -4.55 0.76
N ARG A 85 6.10 -4.70 -0.31
CA ARG A 85 7.05 -3.70 -0.83
C ARG A 85 6.85 -3.50 -2.34
N PRO A 86 5.80 -2.77 -2.75
CA PRO A 86 5.50 -2.55 -4.17
C PRO A 86 6.69 -1.97 -4.94
N THR A 87 7.03 -2.62 -6.05
CA THR A 87 8.08 -2.18 -6.96
C THR A 87 7.66 -0.91 -7.68
N ARG A 88 8.63 -0.19 -8.28
CA ARG A 88 8.32 0.99 -9.09
C ARG A 88 7.38 0.66 -10.26
N ALA A 89 7.54 -0.50 -10.88
CA ALA A 89 6.68 -0.95 -11.98
C ALA A 89 5.24 -1.19 -11.52
N ILE A 90 5.05 -1.89 -10.39
CA ILE A 90 3.71 -2.13 -9.80
C ILE A 90 3.03 -0.81 -9.47
N VAL A 91 3.74 0.10 -8.80
CA VAL A 91 3.20 1.41 -8.42
C VAL A 91 2.81 2.22 -9.66
N HIS A 92 3.66 2.22 -10.69
CA HIS A 92 3.37 2.92 -11.95
C HIS A 92 2.12 2.35 -12.65
N GLN A 93 1.98 1.03 -12.73
CA GLN A 93 0.81 0.39 -13.33
C GLN A 93 -0.49 0.77 -12.60
N TRP A 94 -0.47 0.76 -11.27
CA TRP A 94 -1.62 1.21 -10.48
C TRP A 94 -1.93 2.69 -10.65
N LEU A 95 -0.92 3.56 -10.67
CA LEU A 95 -1.13 4.99 -10.94
C LEU A 95 -1.72 5.22 -12.34
N MET A 96 -1.24 4.52 -13.36
CA MET A 96 -1.83 4.58 -14.71
C MET A 96 -3.29 4.14 -14.71
N TYR A 97 -3.61 3.03 -14.04
CA TYR A 97 -4.97 2.55 -13.91
C TYR A 97 -5.87 3.59 -13.22
N CYS A 98 -5.45 4.12 -12.07
CA CYS A 98 -6.20 5.16 -11.36
C CYS A 98 -6.35 6.42 -12.21
N PHE A 99 -5.30 6.86 -12.92
CA PHE A 99 -5.36 8.02 -13.79
C PHE A 99 -6.43 7.86 -14.87
N GLU A 100 -6.42 6.73 -15.59
CA GLU A 100 -7.38 6.46 -16.66
C GLU A 100 -8.83 6.38 -16.13
N ALA A 101 -9.03 5.87 -14.93
CA ALA A 101 -10.33 5.82 -14.27
C ALA A 101 -10.78 7.21 -13.76
N ASP A 102 -9.84 8.02 -13.25
CA ASP A 102 -10.13 9.25 -12.51
C ASP A 102 -10.19 10.51 -13.39
N LYS A 103 -9.60 10.48 -14.60
CA LYS A 103 -9.42 11.67 -15.47
C LYS A 103 -10.69 12.44 -15.85
N HIS A 104 -11.87 11.83 -15.71
CA HIS A 104 -13.16 12.47 -15.97
C HIS A 104 -14.03 12.62 -14.70
N LEU A 105 -13.52 12.18 -13.54
CA LEU A 105 -14.25 12.19 -12.29
C LEU A 105 -13.94 13.46 -11.49
N PRO A 106 -14.94 14.03 -10.80
CA PRO A 106 -14.69 15.08 -9.82
C PRO A 106 -13.83 14.53 -8.66
N PRO A 107 -12.99 15.35 -7.99
CA PRO A 107 -12.09 14.90 -6.93
C PRO A 107 -12.74 14.04 -5.82
N THR A 108 -13.99 14.33 -5.48
CA THR A 108 -14.77 13.56 -4.49
C THR A 108 -15.02 12.11 -4.91
N LYS A 109 -15.07 11.82 -6.22
CA LYS A 109 -15.32 10.48 -6.79
C LYS A 109 -14.07 9.76 -7.30
N GLN A 110 -12.90 10.40 -7.31
CA GLN A 110 -11.64 9.79 -7.77
C GLN A 110 -11.24 8.62 -6.86
N LEU A 111 -10.72 7.55 -7.45
CA LEU A 111 -10.19 6.38 -6.76
C LEU A 111 -8.95 6.75 -5.95
N PHE A 112 -7.98 7.40 -6.59
CA PHE A 112 -6.77 7.84 -5.91
C PHE A 112 -6.97 9.27 -5.38
N LYS A 113 -6.78 9.45 -4.07
CA LYS A 113 -7.09 10.71 -3.37
C LYS A 113 -5.90 11.68 -3.27
N HIS A 114 -4.74 11.30 -3.78
CA HIS A 114 -3.48 12.00 -3.57
C HIS A 114 -2.88 12.59 -4.86
N TRP A 115 -3.71 12.85 -5.87
CA TRP A 115 -3.32 13.61 -7.05
C TRP A 115 -2.82 15.00 -6.63
N GLU A 116 -1.58 15.36 -6.98
CA GLU A 116 -1.01 16.66 -6.58
C GLU A 116 -1.55 17.83 -7.42
N MET A 117 -1.84 17.57 -8.68
CA MET A 117 -2.60 18.49 -9.53
C MET A 117 -3.99 17.90 -9.66
N GLY A 118 -5.03 18.74 -9.51
CA GLY A 118 -6.37 18.30 -9.88
C GLY A 118 -6.29 17.74 -11.29
N LEU A 119 -6.80 16.53 -11.53
CA LEU A 119 -6.83 15.88 -12.85
C LEU A 119 -7.59 16.70 -13.92
N LYS A 120 -8.03 17.92 -13.57
CA LYS A 120 -8.69 18.90 -14.41
C LYS A 120 -7.78 19.29 -15.57
N THR A 121 -8.15 18.77 -16.74
CA THR A 121 -8.26 19.54 -17.99
C THR A 121 -7.07 20.44 -18.27
N GLU A 122 -5.89 19.84 -18.44
CA GLU A 122 -4.83 20.30 -19.36
C GLU A 122 -3.60 19.39 -19.20
N ARG A 123 -3.64 18.25 -19.90
CA ARG A 123 -2.46 17.84 -20.67
C ARG A 123 -2.75 18.21 -22.12
N VAL A 124 -2.89 19.52 -22.36
CA VAL A 124 -2.87 20.14 -23.68
C VAL A 124 -1.46 20.77 -23.76
N ALA A 125 -0.61 20.51 -24.75
CA ALA A 125 -0.73 19.81 -26.03
C ALA A 125 0.47 18.88 -26.25
#